data_AF-A0A1E1MEF2-F1
#
_entry.id   AF-A0A1E1MEF2-F1
#
_cell.length_a   1.000
_cell.length_b   1.000
_cell.length_c   1.000
_cell.angle_alpha   90.00
_cell.angle_beta   90.00
_cell.angle_gamma   90.00
#
_symmetry.space_group_name_H-M   'P 1'
#
loop_
_entity.id
_entity.type
_entity.pdbx_description
1 polymer ?
#
loop_
_entity_poly.entity_id
_entity_poly.type
_entity_poly.pdbx_seq_one_letter_code
_entity_poly.pdbx_strand_id
1 'polypeptide(L)'
;MLATLPSHQRRDVAALQLTWATKLTDEKSWLCWVEGSAKAVSLYERFGFEKMDEIVSICVTGEGKEMGHVTTCMLRLPEGGKGEGRVEEGKEQEDKQAV
;
A
#
# COMPACT_ATOMS: atom_id res chain seq x y z
N MET A 1 -6.89 3.59 -7.44
CA MET A 1 -8.09 2.85 -7.00
C MET A 1 -8.24 1.61 -7.87
N LEU A 2 -8.28 0.43 -7.27
CA LEU A 2 -8.48 -0.86 -7.95
C LEU A 2 -9.89 -1.34 -7.69
N ALA A 3 -10.64 -1.69 -8.72
CA ALA A 3 -12.03 -2.13 -8.57
C ALA A 3 -12.34 -3.32 -9.47
N THR A 4 -13.27 -4.16 -9.01
CA THR A 4 -13.83 -5.27 -9.76
C THR A 4 -15.32 -5.32 -9.47
N LEU A 5 -16.15 -5.36 -10.52
CA LEU A 5 -17.58 -5.52 -10.37
C LEU A 5 -17.89 -6.80 -9.56
N PRO A 6 -18.86 -6.80 -8.63
CA PRO A 6 -19.20 -7.97 -7.82
C PRO A 6 -19.44 -9.24 -8.64
N SER A 7 -20.12 -9.12 -9.78
CA SER A 7 -20.39 -10.22 -10.72
C SER A 7 -19.14 -10.84 -11.37
N HIS A 8 -17.98 -10.22 -11.22
CA HIS A 8 -16.70 -10.63 -11.79
C HIS A 8 -15.62 -10.87 -10.72
N GLN A 9 -15.98 -10.88 -9.44
CA GLN A 9 -15.05 -11.21 -8.36
C GLN A 9 -14.63 -12.67 -8.40
N ARG A 10 -13.51 -12.99 -7.72
CA ARG A 10 -12.95 -14.34 -7.61
C ARG A 10 -12.55 -14.96 -8.96
N ARG A 11 -12.21 -14.10 -9.94
CA ARG A 11 -11.73 -14.46 -11.28
C ARG A 11 -10.40 -13.76 -11.61
N ASP A 12 -9.63 -13.43 -10.59
CA ASP A 12 -8.31 -12.79 -10.69
C ASP A 12 -8.24 -11.47 -11.50
N VAL A 13 -9.37 -10.79 -11.71
CA VAL A 13 -9.43 -9.51 -12.41
C VAL A 13 -8.54 -8.45 -11.76
N ALA A 14 -8.52 -8.40 -10.43
CA ALA A 14 -7.65 -7.51 -9.66
C ALA A 14 -6.16 -7.86 -9.85
N ALA A 15 -5.83 -9.15 -9.90
CA ALA A 15 -4.47 -9.61 -10.14
C ALA A 15 -4.01 -9.24 -11.56
N LEU A 16 -4.88 -9.40 -12.56
CA LEU A 16 -4.59 -9.00 -13.95
C LEU A 16 -4.24 -7.51 -14.06
N GLN A 17 -4.99 -6.65 -13.37
CA GLN A 17 -4.71 -5.21 -13.33
C GLN A 17 -3.36 -4.91 -12.67
N LEU A 18 -3.05 -5.58 -11.56
CA LEU A 18 -1.76 -5.42 -10.87
C LEU A 18 -0.60 -5.94 -11.71
N THR A 19 -0.72 -7.09 -12.38
CA THR A 19 0.32 -7.62 -13.28
C THR A 19 0.70 -6.61 -14.36
N TRP A 20 -0.29 -5.95 -14.97
CA TRP A 20 -0.02 -4.90 -15.95
C TRP A 20 0.65 -3.69 -15.31
N ALA A 21 0.13 -3.23 -14.16
CA ALA A 21 0.63 -2.04 -13.48
C ALA A 21 2.06 -2.22 -12.98
N THR A 22 2.39 -3.34 -12.32
CA THR A 22 3.73 -3.60 -11.80
C THR A 22 4.76 -3.72 -12.91
N LYS A 23 4.42 -4.44 -13.98
CA LYS A 23 5.26 -4.52 -15.17
C LYS A 23 5.55 -3.13 -15.75
N LEU A 24 4.54 -2.27 -15.86
CA LEU A 24 4.74 -0.90 -16.33
C LEU A 24 5.66 -0.12 -15.39
N THR A 25 5.48 -0.23 -14.08
CA THR A 25 6.34 0.46 -13.11
C THR A 25 7.78 -0.05 -13.14
N ASP A 26 8.01 -1.33 -13.39
CA ASP A 26 9.34 -1.92 -13.57
C ASP A 26 10.02 -1.35 -14.82
N GLU A 27 9.32 -1.36 -15.96
CA GLU A 27 9.81 -0.79 -17.23
C GLU A 27 10.16 0.70 -17.13
N LYS A 28 9.45 1.44 -16.26
CA LYS A 28 9.66 2.87 -16.05
C LYS A 28 10.56 3.21 -14.86
N SER A 29 10.99 2.20 -14.10
CA SER A 29 11.74 2.40 -12.86
C SER A 29 11.01 3.36 -11.89
N TRP A 30 9.70 3.19 -11.77
CA TRP A 30 8.85 3.97 -10.87
C TRP A 30 8.57 3.21 -9.59
N LEU A 31 8.63 3.92 -8.47
CA LEU A 31 8.01 3.46 -7.23
C LEU A 31 6.48 3.47 -7.38
N CYS A 32 5.81 2.54 -6.71
CA CYS A 32 4.36 2.41 -6.75
C CYS A 32 3.78 2.39 -5.34
N TRP A 33 2.89 3.32 -5.03
CA TRP A 33 2.17 3.39 -3.75
C TRP A 33 0.72 2.93 -3.90
N VAL A 34 0.23 2.21 -2.90
CA VAL A 34 -1.19 1.85 -2.77
C VAL A 34 -1.66 2.00 -1.32
N GLU A 35 -2.94 2.29 -1.20
CA GLU A 35 -3.69 2.19 0.05
C GLU A 35 -4.58 0.95 -0.02
N GLY A 36 -4.45 0.07 0.98
CA GLY A 36 -5.13 -1.20 1.05
C GLY A 36 -6.07 -1.31 2.23
N SER A 37 -7.30 -1.71 1.97
CA SER A 37 -8.15 -2.28 3.04
C SER A 37 -7.55 -3.59 3.54
N ALA A 38 -7.93 -4.02 4.75
CA ALA A 38 -7.52 -5.31 5.32
C ALA A 38 -7.73 -6.51 4.37
N LYS A 39 -8.74 -6.46 3.49
CA LYS A 39 -9.00 -7.52 2.48
C LYS A 39 -8.03 -7.47 1.29
N ALA A 40 -7.52 -6.30 0.94
CA ALA A 40 -6.69 -6.08 -0.25
C ALA A 40 -5.19 -6.29 0.03
N VAL A 41 -4.73 -6.11 1.27
CA VAL A 41 -3.31 -6.21 1.66
C VAL A 41 -2.66 -7.50 1.15
N SER A 42 -3.26 -8.66 1.42
CA SER A 42 -2.70 -9.96 0.99
C SER A 42 -2.57 -10.12 -0.53
N LEU A 43 -3.38 -9.40 -1.31
CA LEU A 43 -3.22 -9.37 -2.76
C LEU A 43 -1.97 -8.55 -3.13
N TYR A 44 -1.79 -7.37 -2.55
CA TYR A 44 -0.66 -6.50 -2.85
C TYR A 44 0.68 -7.11 -2.43
N GLU A 45 0.74 -7.81 -1.29
CA GLU A 45 1.95 -8.53 -0.84
C GLU A 45 2.45 -9.53 -1.90
N ARG A 46 1.54 -10.23 -2.60
CA ARG A 46 1.90 -11.15 -3.69
C ARG A 46 2.53 -10.47 -4.91
N PHE A 47 2.38 -9.16 -5.04
CA PHE A 47 2.96 -8.35 -6.11
C PHE A 47 4.20 -7.59 -5.67
N GLY A 48 4.75 -7.86 -4.48
CA GLY A 48 5.98 -7.23 -3.99
C GLY A 48 5.77 -5.86 -3.33
N PHE A 49 4.54 -5.53 -2.93
CA PHE A 49 4.30 -4.36 -2.08
C PHE A 49 4.62 -4.69 -0.62
N GLU A 50 5.31 -3.77 0.03
CA GLU A 50 5.66 -3.82 1.45
C GLU A 50 4.82 -2.81 2.23
N LYS A 51 4.46 -3.15 3.47
CA LYS A 51 3.72 -2.27 4.36
C LYS A 51 4.64 -1.17 4.87
N MET A 52 4.18 0.06 4.82
CA MET A 52 4.93 1.23 5.27
C MET A 52 4.30 1.88 6.50
N ASP A 53 2.98 2.03 6.51
CA ASP A 53 2.25 2.65 7.62
C ASP A 53 0.76 2.25 7.62
N GLU A 54 0.03 2.62 8.66
CA GLU A 54 -1.42 2.47 8.75
C GLU A 54 -2.10 3.80 9.10
N ILE A 55 -3.15 4.13 8.34
CA ILE A 55 -4.01 5.27 8.61
C ILE A 55 -5.28 4.76 9.28
N VAL A 56 -5.54 5.23 10.50
CA VAL A 56 -6.80 4.99 11.21
C VAL A 56 -7.74 6.15 10.95
N SER A 57 -8.86 5.87 10.31
CA SER A 57 -9.92 6.84 10.02
C SER A 57 -11.18 6.49 10.81
N ILE A 58 -11.91 7.51 11.26
CA ILE A 58 -13.21 7.34 11.91
C ILE A 58 -14.27 7.80 10.91
N CYS A 59 -15.13 6.87 10.50
CA CYS A 59 -16.27 7.19 9.65
C CYS A 59 -17.53 7.23 10.51
N VAL A 60 -18.34 8.28 10.32
CA VAL A 60 -19.68 8.38 10.93
C VAL A 60 -20.68 7.86 9.92
N THR A 61 -21.43 6.83 10.31
CA THR A 61 -22.51 6.26 9.50
C THR A 61 -23.70 7.23 9.40
N GLY A 62 -24.63 6.98 8.48
CA GLY A 62 -25.87 7.76 8.36
C GLY A 62 -26.75 7.75 9.62
N GLU A 63 -26.53 6.79 10.53
CA GLU A 63 -27.20 6.66 11.82
C GLU A 63 -26.45 7.39 12.96
N GLY A 64 -25.37 8.11 12.66
CA GLY A 64 -24.56 8.83 13.65
C GLY A 64 -23.58 7.94 14.44
N LYS A 65 -23.49 6.64 14.12
CA LYS A 65 -22.56 5.72 14.76
C LYS A 65 -21.16 5.85 14.15
N GLU A 66 -20.15 5.96 15.01
CA GLU A 66 -18.73 5.95 14.63
C GLU A 66 -18.23 4.52 14.35
N MET A 67 -17.42 4.38 13.31
CA MET A 67 -16.78 3.13 12.92
C MET A 67 -15.35 3.42 12.46
N GLY A 68 -14.39 2.75 13.10
CA GLY A 68 -12.98 2.82 12.72
C GLY A 68 -12.70 2.03 11.45
N HIS A 69 -11.96 2.62 10.52
CA HIS A 69 -11.45 1.99 9.32
C HIS A 69 -9.93 2.14 9.27
N VAL A 70 -9.25 1.00 9.18
CA VAL A 70 -7.80 0.95 8.98
C VAL A 70 -7.51 0.79 7.49
N THR A 71 -6.68 1.68 6.98
CA THR A 71 -6.13 1.61 5.63
C THR A 71 -4.61 1.46 5.75
N THR A 72 -4.07 0.41 5.16
CA THR A 72 -2.62 0.15 5.17
C THR A 72 -1.97 0.81 3.96
N CYS A 73 -0.99 1.67 4.19
CA CYS A 73 -0.16 2.28 3.16
C CYS A 73 0.95 1.30 2.77
N MET A 74 1.07 1.00 1.47
CA MET A 74 2.04 0.02 0.96
C MET A 74 2.80 0.57 -0.24
N LEU A 75 4.08 0.25 -0.31
CA LEU A 75 5.00 0.69 -1.35
C LEU A 75 5.64 -0.52 -2.03
N ARG A 76 5.76 -0.46 -3.35
CA ARG A 76 6.56 -1.38 -4.16
C ARG A 76 7.65 -0.60 -4.88
N LEU A 77 8.88 -1.10 -4.78
CA LEU A 77 9.99 -0.66 -5.62
C LEU A 77 9.99 -1.44 -6.94
N PRO A 78 10.43 -0.81 -8.05
CA PRO A 78 10.49 -1.49 -9.34
C PRO A 78 11.57 -2.58 -9.35
N GLU A 79 11.25 -3.73 -9.91
CA GLU A 79 12.20 -4.83 -10.11
C GLU A 79 13.19 -4.48 -11.22
N GLY A 80 14.49 -4.65 -10.96
CA GLY A 80 15.56 -4.38 -11.93
C GLY A 80 15.90 -2.90 -12.15
N GLY A 81 15.17 -1.97 -11.52
CA GLY A 81 15.56 -0.56 -11.46
C GLY A 81 16.80 -0.41 -10.57
N LYS A 82 17.83 0.28 -11.08
CA LYS A 82 18.92 0.78 -10.22
C LYS A 82 18.30 1.81 -9.27
N GLY A 83 17.86 1.35 -8.10
CA GLY A 83 17.21 2.18 -7.09
C GLY A 83 18.17 3.22 -6.53
N GLU A 84 18.23 4.40 -7.14
CA GLU A 84 18.64 5.62 -6.46
C GLU A 84 17.49 6.03 -5.54
N GLY A 85 17.45 5.45 -4.34
CA GLY A 85 16.36 5.73 -3.41
C GLY A 85 16.28 4.79 -2.22
N ARG A 86 17.41 4.30 -1.71
CA ARG A 86 17.44 3.77 -0.34
C ARG A 86 17.57 4.98 0.58
N VAL A 87 16.45 5.51 1.07
CA VAL A 87 16.50 6.39 2.24
C VAL A 87 16.90 5.48 3.39
N GLU A 88 18.15 5.57 3.83
CA GLU A 88 18.55 4.92 5.08
C GLU A 88 17.75 5.54 6.22
N GLU A 89 17.08 4.70 7.01
CA GLU A 89 16.42 5.11 8.24
C GLU A 89 17.46 5.79 9.15
N GLY A 90 17.32 7.11 9.31
CA GLY A 90 18.07 7.85 10.31
C GLY A 90 17.70 7.32 11.69
N LYS A 91 18.68 6.75 12.40
CA LYS A 91 18.53 6.42 13.82
C LYS A 91 18.21 7.71 14.57
N GLU A 92 16.98 7.83 15.04
CA GLU A 92 16.60 8.86 16.00
C GLU A 92 17.31 8.53 17.32
N GLN A 93 18.38 9.28 17.59
CA GLN A 93 19.15 9.18 18.82
C GLN A 93 18.39 10.04 19.85
N GLU A 94 17.72 9.39 20.81
CA GLU A 94 17.11 10.06 21.96
C GLU A 94 18.19 10.84 22.73
N ASP A 95 18.22 12.15 22.52
CA ASP A 95 19.03 13.06 23.32
C ASP A 95 18.29 13.27 24.65
N LYS A 96 18.65 12.47 25.66
CA LYS A 96 18.24 12.70 27.05
C LYS A 96 18.91 13.99 27.53
N GLN A 97 18.22 15.11 27.35
CA GLN A 97 18.54 16.35 28.03
C GLN A 97 18.34 16.18 29.54
N ALA A 98 19.46 16.25 30.24
CA ALA A 98 19.52 16.45 31.68
C ALA A 98 19.04 17.87 32.04
N VAL A 99 18.08 17.95 32.96
CA VAL A 99 18.06 18.91 34.09
C VAL A 99 17.44 18.21 35.29
#